data_AF-A0A432GNS5-F1
#
_entry.id   AF-A0A432GNS5-F1
#
_cell.length_a   1.000
_cell.length_b   1.000
_cell.length_c   1.000
_cell.angle_alpha   90.00
_cell.angle_beta   90.00
_cell.angle_gamma   90.00
#
_symmetry.space_group_name_H-M   'P 1'
#
loop_
_entity.id
_entity.type
_entity.pdbx_description
1 polymer ?
#
loop_
_entity_poly.entity_id
_entity_poly.type
_entity_poly.pdbx_seq_one_letter_code
_entity_poly.pdbx_strand_id
1 'polypeptide(L)'
;MNQALSLENHGTSGVFFDKRLGTNLVAAALVGGGLWFNGPWRETLLNTGLFALSGAITNWLAIYMLFERVPGLYGSGVIPLHFEDFKTGINELIMHQFFNRENVEKFFANSSGLKIFPDFEAVFKKVNLNPAFDSLLKVIENSSFGPMLSMVGGVQALEPLR
;
A
#
# COMPACT_ATOMS: atom_id res chain seq x y z
N MET A 1 28.20 -18.34 15.64
CA MET A 1 27.88 -18.14 14.21
C MET A 1 26.96 -16.93 14.10
N ASN A 2 27.54 -15.72 14.13
CA ASN A 2 26.82 -14.48 13.91
C ASN A 2 27.31 -13.91 12.58
N GLN A 3 26.69 -14.34 11.48
CA GLN A 3 26.81 -13.61 10.21
C GLN A 3 25.90 -12.40 10.31
N ALA A 4 26.42 -11.32 10.88
CA ALA A 4 25.86 -10.00 10.67
C ALA A 4 25.96 -9.70 9.18
N LEU A 5 24.80 -9.50 8.55
CA LEU A 5 24.67 -8.94 7.21
C LEU A 5 25.48 -7.65 7.15
N SER A 6 26.63 -7.74 6.49
CA SER A 6 27.36 -6.63 5.91
C SER A 6 26.43 -6.00 4.86
N LEU A 7 25.52 -5.12 5.31
CA LEU A 7 24.90 -4.15 4.43
C LEU A 7 26.02 -3.19 4.02
N GLU A 8 26.66 -3.56 2.92
CA GLU A 8 27.58 -2.73 2.17
C GLU A 8 26.84 -1.44 1.84
N ASN A 9 27.14 -0.41 2.63
CA ASN A 9 26.68 0.94 2.40
C ASN A 9 27.37 1.42 1.12
N HIS A 10 26.75 1.12 -0.02
CA HIS A 10 27.01 1.82 -1.26
C HIS A 10 26.58 3.28 -1.03
N GLY A 11 27.49 4.04 -0.44
CA GLY A 11 27.44 5.49 -0.38
C GLY A 11 27.34 5.96 -1.81
N THR A 12 26.12 6.28 -2.23
CA THR A 12 25.88 7.00 -3.46
C THR A 12 26.57 8.34 -3.32
N SER A 13 27.59 8.49 -4.16
CA SER A 13 28.34 9.69 -4.41
C SER A 13 27.46 10.94 -4.37
N GLY A 14 27.94 11.95 -3.64
CA GLY A 14 27.28 13.22 -3.44
C GLY A 14 26.90 13.90 -4.75
N VAL A 15 25.63 13.75 -5.14
CA VAL A 15 24.97 14.70 -6.01
C VAL A 15 24.10 15.56 -5.09
N PHE A 16 24.65 16.68 -4.64
CA PHE A 16 23.92 17.74 -3.92
C PHE A 16 22.81 18.40 -4.78
N PHE A 17 22.59 17.92 -6.00
CA PHE A 17 21.54 18.37 -6.88
C PHE A 17 20.29 17.52 -6.69
N ASP A 18 19.36 18.04 -5.90
CA ASP A 18 17.97 17.62 -5.97
C ASP A 18 17.51 17.72 -7.44
N LYS A 19 16.84 16.69 -7.96
CA LYS A 19 16.57 16.55 -9.41
C LYS A 19 15.75 17.72 -9.98
N ARG A 20 15.03 18.42 -9.09
CA ARG A 20 14.21 19.61 -9.36
C ARG A 20 15.02 20.91 -9.41
N LEU A 21 16.15 20.99 -8.71
CA LEU A 21 16.99 22.19 -8.67
C LEU A 21 17.61 22.49 -10.05
N GLY A 22 18.01 21.45 -10.78
CA GLY A 22 18.61 21.61 -12.11
C GLY A 22 17.67 22.30 -13.10
N THR A 23 16.42 21.82 -13.22
CA THR A 23 15.44 22.40 -14.14
C THR A 23 15.01 23.81 -13.74
N ASN A 24 14.88 24.08 -12.43
CA ASN A 24 14.50 25.40 -11.94
C ASN A 24 15.62 26.42 -12.15
N LEU A 25 16.88 26.01 -11.93
CA LEU A 25 18.06 26.84 -12.21
C LEU A 25 18.20 27.14 -13.70
N VAL A 26 17.96 26.17 -14.57
CA VAL A 26 17.98 26.40 -16.02
C VAL A 26 16.88 27.37 -16.44
N ALA A 27 15.66 27.23 -15.92
CA ALA A 27 14.58 28.18 -16.19
C ALA A 27 14.92 29.60 -15.70
N ALA A 28 15.47 29.73 -14.49
CA ALA A 28 15.91 31.01 -13.94
C ALA A 28 17.08 31.63 -14.74
N ALA A 29 18.02 30.79 -15.20
CA ALA A 29 19.15 31.23 -16.03
C ALA A 29 18.67 31.72 -17.41
N LEU A 30 17.64 31.10 -18.00
CA LEU A 30 17.03 31.58 -19.24
C LEU A 30 16.35 32.94 -19.07
N VAL A 31 15.65 33.16 -17.95
CA VAL A 31 15.09 34.48 -17.61
C VAL A 31 16.21 35.51 -17.42
N GLY A 32 17.24 35.18 -16.64
CA GLY A 32 18.39 36.06 -16.39
C GLY A 32 19.14 36.42 -17.68
N GLY A 33 19.38 35.43 -18.55
CA GLY A 33 19.94 35.64 -19.88
C GLY A 33 19.05 36.55 -20.74
N GLY A 34 17.73 36.31 -20.73
CA GLY A 34 16.76 37.14 -21.43
C GLY A 34 16.71 38.59 -20.96
N LEU A 35 17.09 38.88 -19.72
CA LEU A 35 17.17 40.25 -19.20
C LEU A 35 18.51 40.94 -19.52
N TRP A 36 19.59 40.18 -19.73
CA TRP A 36 20.91 40.72 -20.07
C TRP A 36 21.13 40.96 -21.56
N PHE A 37 20.51 40.16 -22.44
CA PHE A 37 20.66 40.33 -23.88
C PHE A 37 19.67 41.38 -24.41
N ASN A 38 20.16 42.40 -25.13
CA ASN A 38 19.34 43.43 -25.80
C ASN A 38 19.17 43.20 -27.32
N GLY A 39 19.39 41.97 -27.79
CA GLY A 39 19.28 41.60 -29.21
C GLY A 39 17.87 41.10 -29.62
N PRO A 40 17.67 40.72 -30.90
CA PRO A 40 16.40 40.20 -31.41
C PRO A 40 15.91 38.91 -30.70
N TRP A 41 16.83 38.17 -30.07
CA TRP A 41 16.54 36.96 -29.30
C TRP A 41 16.01 37.21 -27.89
N ARG A 42 15.98 38.49 -27.44
CA ARG A 42 15.57 38.86 -26.08
C ARG A 42 14.17 38.37 -25.75
N GLU A 43 13.21 38.68 -26.61
CA GLU A 43 11.79 38.37 -26.40
C GLU A 43 11.54 36.86 -26.31
N THR A 44 12.14 36.08 -27.22
CA THR A 44 12.02 34.63 -27.22
C THR A 44 12.58 34.03 -25.93
N LEU A 45 13.78 34.44 -25.52
CA LEU A 45 14.45 33.88 -24.34
C LEU A 45 13.71 34.22 -23.05
N LEU A 46 13.21 35.46 -22.96
CA LEU A 46 12.46 35.95 -21.80
C LEU A 46 11.08 35.27 -21.71
N ASN A 47 10.35 35.15 -22.81
CA ASN A 47 9.06 34.46 -22.83
C ASN A 47 9.21 32.97 -22.52
N THR A 48 10.19 32.29 -23.11
CA THR A 48 10.48 30.88 -22.80
C THR A 48 10.92 30.70 -21.35
N GLY A 49 11.80 31.57 -20.85
CA GLY A 49 12.25 31.55 -19.46
C GLY A 49 11.10 31.76 -18.47
N LEU A 50 10.25 32.77 -18.69
CA LEU A 50 9.10 33.06 -17.83
C LEU A 50 8.07 31.93 -17.86
N PHE A 51 7.80 31.36 -19.03
CA PHE A 51 6.90 30.21 -19.15
C PHE A 51 7.46 29.00 -18.41
N ALA A 52 8.74 28.69 -18.59
CA ALA A 52 9.40 27.58 -17.92
C ALA A 52 9.43 27.77 -16.38
N LEU A 53 9.73 28.98 -15.91
CA LEU A 53 9.82 29.29 -14.48
C LEU A 53 8.45 29.29 -13.82
N SER A 54 7.44 29.90 -14.45
CA SER A 54 6.05 29.87 -13.98
C SER A 54 5.50 28.45 -13.96
N GLY A 55 5.76 27.67 -15.01
CA GLY A 55 5.38 26.26 -15.09
C GLY A 55 6.03 25.42 -13.99
N ALA A 56 7.31 25.65 -13.71
CA ALA A 56 8.02 24.96 -12.64
C ALA A 56 7.46 25.28 -11.24
N ILE A 57 7.22 26.56 -10.95
CA ILE A 57 6.60 27.00 -9.68
C ILE A 57 5.20 26.42 -9.54
N THR A 58 4.39 26.50 -10.59
CA THR A 58 3.00 26.00 -10.58
C THR A 58 2.96 24.49 -10.40
N ASN A 59 3.84 23.73 -11.07
CA ASN A 59 3.92 22.28 -10.89
C ASN A 59 4.39 21.89 -9.48
N TRP A 60 5.36 22.62 -8.92
CA TRP A 60 5.76 22.42 -7.54
C TRP A 60 4.61 22.65 -6.57
N LEU A 61 3.92 23.78 -6.73
CA LEU A 61 2.76 24.13 -5.93
C LEU A 61 1.62 23.11 -6.10
N ALA A 62 1.38 22.62 -7.31
CA ALA A 62 0.37 21.60 -7.61
C ALA A 62 0.60 20.31 -6.82
N ILE A 63 1.86 19.83 -6.78
CA ILE A 63 2.21 18.64 -6.00
C ILE A 63 2.07 18.91 -4.51
N TYR A 64 2.48 20.09 -4.03
CA TYR A 64 2.30 20.47 -2.63
C TYR A 64 0.81 20.52 -2.24
N MET A 65 -0.03 21.16 -3.06
CA MET A 65 -1.47 21.27 -2.78
C MET A 65 -2.21 19.93 -2.89
N LEU A 66 -1.63 18.87 -3.44
CA LEU A 66 -2.25 17.55 -3.36
C LEU A 66 -2.26 17.03 -1.92
N PHE A 67 -1.19 17.28 -1.16
CA PHE A 67 -0.98 16.70 0.17
C PHE A 67 -1.27 17.69 1.30
N GLU A 68 -0.95 18.97 1.12
CA GLU A 68 -1.14 20.00 2.14
C GLU A 68 -2.22 21.02 1.74
N ARG A 69 -2.96 21.52 2.72
CA ARG A 69 -3.88 22.65 2.52
C ARG A 69 -3.09 23.97 2.49
N VAL A 70 -3.31 24.74 1.44
CA VAL A 70 -2.72 26.07 1.26
C VAL A 70 -3.81 27.11 1.54
N PRO A 71 -3.59 28.08 2.45
CA PRO A 71 -4.60 29.09 2.76
C PRO A 71 -4.92 29.94 1.52
N GLY A 72 -6.21 30.10 1.21
CA GLY A 72 -6.70 30.91 0.09
C GLY A 72 -6.75 30.22 -1.27
N LEU A 73 -6.27 28.97 -1.40
CA LEU A 73 -6.35 28.20 -2.65
C LEU A 73 -7.40 27.07 -2.51
N TYR A 74 -8.53 27.24 -3.21
CA TYR A 74 -9.57 26.22 -3.32
C TYR A 74 -9.03 24.98 -4.05
N GLY A 75 -9.35 23.80 -3.54
CA GLY A 75 -8.82 22.54 -4.08
C GLY A 75 -7.43 22.19 -3.56
N SER A 76 -6.94 22.80 -2.48
CA SER A 76 -5.74 22.31 -1.77
C SER A 76 -6.08 21.22 -0.76
N GLY A 77 -5.14 20.31 -0.52
CA GLY A 77 -5.32 19.10 0.28
C GLY A 77 -6.35 18.13 -0.31
N VAL A 78 -6.37 17.91 -1.62
CA VAL A 78 -7.34 16.98 -2.25
C VAL A 78 -7.17 15.55 -1.77
N ILE A 79 -5.93 15.07 -1.64
CA ILE A 79 -5.64 13.70 -1.18
C ILE A 79 -6.15 13.49 0.25
N PRO A 80 -5.80 14.31 1.26
CA PRO A 80 -6.33 14.12 2.60
C PRO A 80 -7.85 14.32 2.67
N LEU A 81 -8.44 15.14 1.79
CA LEU A 81 -9.90 15.33 1.74
C LEU A 81 -10.65 14.08 1.26
N HIS A 82 -10.09 13.34 0.31
CA HIS A 82 -10.68 12.13 -0.28
C HIS A 82 -9.96 10.84 0.15
N PHE A 83 -9.26 10.87 1.27
CA PHE A 83 -8.41 9.75 1.68
C PHE A 83 -9.20 8.45 1.91
N GLU A 84 -10.39 8.55 2.51
CA GLU A 84 -11.25 7.39 2.74
C GLU A 84 -11.83 6.81 1.44
N ASP A 85 -12.21 7.67 0.49
CA ASP A 85 -12.66 7.24 -0.83
C ASP A 85 -11.52 6.55 -1.59
N PHE A 86 -10.31 7.12 -1.52
CA PHE A 86 -9.11 6.54 -2.11
C PHE A 86 -8.76 5.16 -1.53
N LYS A 87 -8.85 5.02 -0.21
CA LYS A 87 -8.63 3.75 0.49
C LYS A 87 -9.64 2.68 0.04
N THR A 88 -10.90 3.05 -0.03
CA THR A 88 -11.98 2.16 -0.49
C THR A 88 -11.76 1.76 -1.95
N GLY A 89 -11.42 2.70 -2.82
CA GLY A 89 -11.12 2.44 -4.23
C GLY A 89 -9.90 1.55 -4.44
N ILE A 90 -8.83 1.72 -3.65
CA ILE A 90 -7.68 0.80 -3.68
C ILE A 90 -8.09 -0.61 -3.26
N ASN A 91 -8.89 -0.74 -2.19
CA ASN A 91 -9.34 -2.04 -1.73
C ASN A 91 -10.13 -2.76 -2.82
N GLU A 92 -11.09 -2.08 -3.44
CA GLU A 92 -11.88 -2.62 -4.54
C GLU A 92 -10.99 -3.03 -5.72
N LEU A 93 -10.06 -2.15 -6.14
CA LEU A 93 -9.11 -2.46 -7.20
C LEU A 93 -8.27 -3.71 -6.90
N ILE A 94 -7.76 -3.82 -5.68
CA ILE A 94 -6.97 -4.98 -5.25
C ILE A 94 -7.80 -6.26 -5.29
N MET A 95 -9.00 -6.24 -4.70
CA MET A 95 -9.83 -7.43 -4.61
C MET A 95 -10.34 -7.87 -5.98
N HIS A 96 -10.73 -6.93 -6.84
CA HIS A 96 -11.34 -7.25 -8.13
C HIS A 96 -10.34 -7.40 -9.29
N GLN A 97 -9.20 -6.72 -9.27
CA GLN A 97 -8.22 -6.79 -10.37
C GLN A 97 -7.02 -7.66 -10.04
N PHE A 98 -6.48 -7.60 -8.82
CA PHE A 98 -5.31 -8.40 -8.44
C PHE A 98 -5.72 -9.79 -7.94
N PHE A 99 -6.74 -9.88 -7.09
CA PHE A 99 -7.21 -11.15 -6.50
C PHE A 99 -8.40 -11.78 -7.22
N ASN A 100 -8.61 -11.46 -8.50
CA ASN A 100 -9.62 -12.19 -9.27
C ASN A 100 -9.21 -13.64 -9.50
N ARG A 101 -10.21 -14.49 -9.71
CA ARG A 101 -10.05 -15.93 -9.89
C ARG A 101 -9.01 -16.28 -10.96
N GLU A 102 -9.00 -15.58 -12.08
CA GLU A 102 -8.08 -15.84 -13.18
C GLU A 102 -6.62 -15.50 -12.83
N ASN A 103 -6.35 -14.36 -12.20
CA ASN A 103 -5.01 -13.96 -11.75
C ASN A 103 -4.50 -14.83 -10.62
N VAL A 104 -5.38 -15.20 -9.69
CA VAL A 104 -5.08 -16.19 -8.65
C VAL A 104 -4.72 -17.52 -9.32
N GLU A 105 -5.58 -18.10 -10.15
CA GLU A 105 -5.29 -19.36 -10.84
C GLU A 105 -4.00 -19.31 -11.66
N LYS A 106 -3.69 -18.20 -12.34
CA LYS A 106 -2.40 -18.00 -13.04
C LYS A 106 -1.20 -17.92 -12.09
N PHE A 107 -1.32 -17.23 -10.96
CA PHE A 107 -0.27 -17.16 -9.94
C PHE A 107 -0.02 -18.55 -9.31
N PHE A 108 -1.07 -19.31 -9.07
CA PHE A 108 -1.00 -20.67 -8.52
C PHE A 108 -0.50 -21.70 -9.54
N ALA A 109 -0.89 -21.59 -10.82
CA ALA A 109 -0.39 -22.45 -11.89
C ALA A 109 1.10 -22.22 -12.16
N ASN A 110 1.56 -20.97 -12.13
CA ASN A 110 2.97 -20.62 -12.29
C ASN A 110 3.83 -20.91 -11.04
N SER A 111 3.23 -21.11 -9.87
CA SER A 111 3.94 -21.48 -8.63
C SER A 111 4.08 -22.99 -8.43
N SER A 112 3.74 -23.80 -9.43
CA SER A 112 4.04 -25.25 -9.47
C SER A 112 5.53 -25.61 -9.28
N GLY A 113 6.44 -24.62 -9.32
CA GLY A 113 7.86 -24.77 -8.97
C GLY A 113 8.25 -24.44 -7.51
N LEU A 114 7.37 -23.84 -6.71
CA LEU A 114 7.62 -23.46 -5.32
C LEU A 114 6.60 -24.14 -4.40
N LYS A 115 7.04 -25.23 -3.78
CA LYS A 115 6.36 -26.05 -2.75
C LYS A 115 6.01 -25.25 -1.48
N ILE A 116 5.22 -24.18 -1.57
CA ILE A 116 4.89 -23.32 -0.42
C ILE A 116 3.52 -23.65 0.17
N PHE A 117 2.62 -24.33 -0.54
CA PHE A 117 1.39 -24.84 0.08
C PHE A 117 1.66 -26.22 0.71
N PRO A 118 1.64 -26.34 2.05
CA PRO A 118 1.64 -27.66 2.67
C PRO A 118 0.34 -28.34 2.25
N ASP A 119 0.45 -29.61 1.90
CA ASP A 119 -0.68 -30.48 1.62
C ASP A 119 -1.68 -30.42 2.79
N PHE A 120 -2.78 -29.68 2.60
CA PHE A 120 -3.81 -29.49 3.62
C PHE A 120 -4.48 -30.81 4.00
N GLU A 121 -4.43 -31.81 3.12
CA GLU A 121 -4.92 -33.16 3.43
C GLU A 121 -4.03 -33.85 4.46
N ALA A 122 -2.71 -33.67 4.35
CA ALA A 122 -1.74 -34.16 5.33
C ALA A 122 -1.81 -33.41 6.67
N VAL A 123 -2.19 -32.12 6.65
CA VAL A 123 -2.42 -31.33 7.87
C VAL A 123 -3.71 -31.78 8.56
N PHE A 124 -4.80 -31.97 7.81
CA PHE A 124 -6.08 -32.43 8.37
C PHE A 124 -5.96 -33.81 9.03
N LYS A 125 -5.16 -34.73 8.44
CA LYS A 125 -4.86 -36.05 9.04
C LYS A 125 -4.02 -35.98 10.31
N LYS A 126 -3.33 -34.86 10.59
CA LYS A 126 -2.46 -34.68 11.77
C LYS A 126 -3.07 -33.82 12.86
N VAL A 127 -4.15 -33.10 12.59
CA VAL A 127 -4.81 -32.22 13.56
C VAL A 127 -5.86 -33.02 14.34
N ASN A 128 -5.65 -33.15 15.65
CA ASN A 128 -6.58 -33.80 16.57
C ASN A 128 -7.51 -32.75 17.20
N LEU A 129 -8.78 -32.74 16.80
CA LEU A 129 -9.79 -31.78 17.28
C LEU A 129 -10.47 -32.22 18.59
N ASN A 130 -10.21 -33.44 19.06
CA ASN A 130 -10.79 -33.98 20.29
C ASN A 130 -10.65 -33.04 21.51
N PRO A 131 -9.48 -32.42 21.77
CA PRO A 131 -9.34 -31.53 22.94
C PRO A 131 -10.23 -30.28 22.89
N ALA A 132 -10.49 -29.77 21.68
CA ALA A 132 -11.37 -28.62 21.48
C ALA A 132 -12.84 -29.01 21.67
N PHE A 133 -13.21 -30.20 21.17
CA PHE A 133 -14.54 -30.77 21.37
C PHE A 133 -14.83 -31.06 22.85
N ASP A 134 -13.87 -31.67 23.57
CA ASP A 134 -13.95 -31.93 25.01
C ASP A 134 -14.06 -30.64 25.82
N SER A 135 -13.34 -29.59 25.42
CA SER A 135 -13.42 -28.27 26.06
C SER A 135 -14.77 -27.61 25.84
N LEU A 136 -15.34 -27.72 24.65
CA LEU A 136 -16.68 -27.21 24.32
C LEU A 136 -17.75 -27.91 25.16
N LEU A 137 -17.70 -29.24 25.25
CA LEU A 137 -18.62 -30.03 26.07
C LEU A 137 -18.56 -29.62 27.54
N LYS A 138 -17.34 -29.44 28.09
CA LYS A 138 -17.13 -29.00 29.46
C LYS A 138 -17.69 -27.60 29.73
N VAL A 139 -17.57 -26.68 28.77
CA VAL A 139 -18.14 -25.32 28.89
C VAL A 139 -19.67 -25.37 28.86
N ILE A 140 -20.25 -26.21 28.00
CA ILE A 140 -21.71 -26.37 27.91
C ILE A 140 -22.28 -27.01 29.18
N GLU A 141 -21.59 -28.01 29.74
CA GLU A 141 -21.99 -28.69 30.97
C GLU A 141 -21.96 -27.75 32.20
N ASN A 142 -20.97 -26.86 32.27
CA ASN A 142 -20.84 -25.87 33.36
C ASN A 142 -21.65 -24.57 33.11
N SER A 143 -22.40 -24.51 32.01
CA SER A 143 -23.20 -23.37 31.57
C SER A 143 -24.66 -23.53 32.01
N SER A 144 -25.45 -22.46 31.89
CA SER A 144 -26.91 -22.49 32.05
C SER A 144 -27.61 -23.46 31.08
N PHE A 145 -26.93 -23.90 30.02
CA PHE A 145 -27.41 -24.90 29.06
C PHE A 145 -27.21 -26.36 29.53
N GLY A 146 -26.33 -26.61 30.52
CA GLY A 146 -26.05 -27.95 31.03
C GLY A 146 -27.30 -28.70 31.51
N PRO A 147 -28.11 -28.11 32.41
CA PRO A 147 -29.35 -28.74 32.91
C PRO A 147 -30.36 -29.05 31.80
N MET A 148 -30.44 -28.21 30.77
CA MET A 148 -31.32 -28.41 29.62
C MET A 148 -30.82 -29.57 28.73
N LEU A 149 -29.49 -29.68 28.56
CA LEU A 149 -28.86 -30.77 27.82
C LEU A 149 -29.00 -32.12 28.56
N SER A 150 -28.95 -32.11 29.90
CA SER A 150 -29.19 -33.32 30.72
C SER A 150 -30.59 -33.92 30.54
N MET A 151 -31.59 -33.10 30.20
CA MET A 151 -32.96 -33.60 29.94
C MET A 151 -33.09 -34.36 28.62
N VAL A 152 -32.16 -34.19 27.68
CA VAL A 152 -32.16 -34.84 26.34
C VAL A 152 -31.10 -35.93 26.19
N GLY A 153 -30.49 -36.38 27.29
CA GLY A 153 -29.46 -37.43 27.29
C GLY A 153 -28.05 -36.96 27.66
N GLY A 154 -27.90 -35.70 28.07
CA GLY A 154 -26.64 -35.15 28.60
C GLY A 154 -25.51 -35.06 27.57
N VAL A 155 -24.28 -34.95 28.07
CA VAL A 155 -23.06 -34.83 27.26
C VAL A 155 -22.88 -36.04 26.32
N GLN A 156 -23.41 -37.22 26.70
CA GLN A 156 -23.35 -38.44 25.88
C GLN A 156 -24.17 -38.35 24.58
N ALA A 157 -25.21 -37.52 24.52
CA ALA A 157 -25.99 -37.30 23.30
C ALA A 157 -25.19 -36.59 22.20
N LEU A 158 -24.08 -35.93 22.55
CA LEU A 158 -23.22 -35.18 21.63
C LEU A 158 -22.00 -35.98 21.15
N GLU A 159 -21.69 -37.13 21.75
CA GLU A 159 -20.61 -38.01 21.26
C GLU A 159 -20.68 -38.41 19.78
N PRO A 160 -21.85 -38.66 19.15
CA PRO A 160 -21.89 -39.02 17.73
C PRO A 160 -21.50 -37.88 16.76
N LEU A 161 -21.23 -36.67 17.26
CA LEU A 161 -20.77 -35.51 16.47
C LEU A 161 -19.24 -35.31 16.48
N ARG A 162 -18.52 -36.22 17.14
CA ARG A 162 -17.06 -36.27 17.25
C ARG A 162 -16.42 -36.86 15.99
#